data_AF-A0A9D3XZN1-F1
#
_entry.id   AF-A0A9D3XZN1-F1
#
_cell.length_a   1.000
_cell.length_b   1.000
_cell.length_c   1.000
_cell.angle_alpha   90.00
_cell.angle_beta   90.00
_cell.angle_gamma   90.00
#
_symmetry.space_group_name_H-M   'P 1'
#
loop_
_entity.id
_entity.type
_entity.pdbx_description
1 polymer ?
#
loop_
_entity_poly.entity_id
_entity_poly.type
_entity_poly.pdbx_seq_one_letter_code
_entity_poly.pdbx_strand_id
1 'polypeptide(L)'
;MCSRACYPSGNEVSVLKQSVTTLTNKIADLEQDLDNANQYSRRHCVIVSNVPENSDESTDDIILNIAKESGSNIILSDIDRSPQKWTTKKE
;
A
#
# COMPACT_ATOMS: atom_id res chain seq x y z
N MET A 1 39.31 -30.61 19.52
CA MET A 1 39.48 -29.53 18.53
C MET A 1 38.60 -29.83 17.34
N CYS A 2 37.43 -29.20 17.21
CA CYS A 2 36.53 -29.39 16.07
C CYS A 2 36.34 -28.03 15.39
N SER A 3 37.16 -27.76 14.37
CA SER A 3 37.02 -26.59 13.51
C SER A 3 36.96 -27.04 12.07
N ARG A 4 35.77 -27.04 11.49
CA ARG A 4 35.61 -26.91 10.04
C ARG A 4 34.33 -26.15 9.77
N ALA A 5 34.46 -24.84 9.55
CA ALA A 5 33.41 -24.07 8.92
C ALA A 5 33.25 -24.61 7.51
N CYS A 6 32.13 -25.30 7.25
CA CYS A 6 31.74 -25.67 5.89
C CYS A 6 31.36 -24.37 5.17
N TYR A 7 32.28 -23.84 4.36
CA TYR A 7 31.97 -22.75 3.45
C TYR A 7 31.10 -23.30 2.30
N PRO A 8 30.02 -22.60 1.93
CA PRO A 8 29.21 -23.01 0.80
C PRO A 8 30.06 -23.00 -0.47
N SER A 9 29.90 -24.05 -1.28
CA SER A 9 30.62 -24.17 -2.55
C SER A 9 30.21 -23.04 -3.49
N GLY A 10 31.15 -22.53 -4.31
CA GLY A 10 30.88 -21.39 -5.20
C GLY A 10 29.71 -21.59 -6.18
N ASN A 11 29.33 -22.85 -6.44
CA ASN A 11 28.19 -23.23 -7.26
C ASN A 11 26.84 -23.10 -6.52
N GLU A 12 26.81 -23.37 -5.21
CA GLU A 12 25.60 -23.14 -4.42
C GLU A 12 25.31 -21.65 -4.30
N VAL A 13 26.35 -20.83 -4.12
CA VAL A 13 26.24 -19.37 -4.05
C VAL A 13 25.73 -18.78 -5.36
N SER A 14 26.13 -19.32 -6.52
CA SER A 14 25.65 -18.83 -7.82
C SER A 14 24.19 -19.20 -8.08
N VAL A 15 23.78 -20.44 -7.78
CA VAL A 15 22.39 -20.91 -7.91
C VAL A 15 21.45 -20.14 -6.97
N LEU A 16 21.89 -19.90 -5.72
CA LEU A 16 21.14 -19.08 -4.75
C LEU A 16 20.97 -17.65 -5.26
N LYS A 17 22.02 -17.02 -5.80
CA LYS A 17 21.94 -15.67 -6.39
C LYS A 17 20.96 -15.61 -7.55
N GLN A 18 20.99 -16.60 -8.46
CA GLN A 18 20.04 -16.68 -9.58
C GLN A 18 18.59 -16.87 -9.10
N SER A 19 18.39 -17.63 -8.03
CA SER A 19 17.07 -17.83 -7.44
C SER A 19 16.54 -16.54 -6.81
N VAL A 20 17.40 -15.82 -6.09
CA VAL A 20 17.07 -14.50 -5.52
C VAL A 20 16.68 -13.53 -6.62
N THR A 21 17.48 -13.41 -7.69
CA THR A 21 17.17 -12.49 -8.80
C THR A 21 15.88 -12.86 -9.51
N THR A 22 15.61 -14.15 -9.68
CA THR A 22 14.36 -14.62 -10.31
C THR A 22 13.15 -14.28 -9.45
N LEU A 23 13.26 -14.48 -8.14
CA LEU A 23 12.18 -14.18 -7.19
C LEU A 23 11.95 -12.67 -7.07
N THR A 24 13.01 -11.86 -7.02
CA THR A 24 12.86 -10.40 -6.98
C THR A 24 12.20 -9.86 -8.24
N ASN A 25 12.53 -10.40 -9.41
CA ASN A 25 11.87 -10.01 -10.66
C ASN A 25 10.39 -10.37 -10.63
N LYS A 26 10.04 -11.58 -10.17
CA LYS A 26 8.63 -11.97 -10.01
C LYS A 26 7.88 -11.09 -9.03
N ILE A 27 8.50 -10.65 -7.94
CA ILE A 27 7.89 -9.71 -7.00
C ILE A 27 7.60 -8.39 -7.72
N ALA A 28 8.58 -7.84 -8.45
CA ALA A 28 8.40 -6.59 -9.18
C ALA A 28 7.31 -6.69 -10.24
N ASP A 29 7.26 -7.80 -10.99
CA ASP A 29 6.22 -8.05 -11.99
C ASP A 29 4.82 -8.11 -11.35
N LEU A 30 4.69 -8.83 -10.23
CA LEU A 30 3.44 -8.95 -9.49
C LEU A 30 2.99 -7.62 -8.87
N GLU A 31 3.92 -6.82 -8.37
CA GLU A 31 3.63 -5.47 -7.86
C GLU A 31 3.12 -4.55 -8.98
N GLN A 32 3.71 -4.65 -10.17
CA GLN A 32 3.28 -3.90 -11.34
C GLN A 32 1.89 -4.34 -11.82
N ASP A 33 1.62 -5.64 -11.87
CA ASP A 33 0.29 -6.17 -12.21
C ASP A 33 -0.78 -5.74 -11.20
N LEU A 34 -0.43 -5.72 -9.91
CA LEU A 34 -1.32 -5.24 -8.85
C LEU A 34 -1.59 -3.74 -8.98
N ASP A 35 -0.59 -2.92 -9.32
CA ASP A 35 -0.82 -1.50 -9.55
C ASP A 35 -1.70 -1.27 -10.79
N ASN A 36 -1.42 -1.98 -11.90
CA ASN A 36 -2.23 -1.94 -13.11
C ASN A 36 -3.70 -2.33 -12.85
N ALA A 37 -3.93 -3.38 -12.08
CA ALA A 37 -5.28 -3.79 -11.69
C ALA A 37 -5.98 -2.73 -10.81
N ASN A 38 -5.23 -2.08 -9.91
CA ASN A 38 -5.77 -1.05 -9.01
C ASN A 38 -6.00 0.31 -9.66
N GLN A 39 -5.37 0.61 -10.80
CA GLN A 39 -5.51 1.91 -11.48
C GLN A 39 -6.97 2.27 -11.80
N TYR A 40 -7.79 1.29 -12.21
CA TYR A 40 -9.21 1.53 -12.50
C TYR A 40 -10.05 1.71 -11.23
N SER A 41 -9.71 1.02 -10.14
CA SER A 41 -10.39 1.20 -8.85
C SER A 41 -10.14 2.59 -8.27
N ARG A 42 -8.90 3.11 -8.37
CA ARG A 42 -8.52 4.43 -7.84
C ARG A 42 -9.26 5.60 -8.51
N ARG A 43 -9.78 5.44 -9.73
CA ARG A 43 -10.53 6.49 -10.43
C ARG A 43 -11.82 6.90 -9.72
N HIS A 44 -12.41 6.01 -8.93
CA HIS A 44 -13.62 6.29 -8.15
C HIS A 44 -13.31 6.67 -6.70
N CYS A 45 -12.03 6.82 -6.34
CA CYS A 45 -11.61 7.19 -5.00
C CYS A 45 -11.08 8.63 -4.97
N VAL A 46 -11.41 9.36 -3.91
CA VAL A 46 -10.83 10.68 -3.62
C VAL A 46 -9.92 10.54 -2.41
N ILE A 47 -8.73 11.14 -2.47
CA ILE A 47 -7.82 11.22 -1.33
C ILE A 47 -8.02 12.57 -0.66
N VAL A 48 -8.41 12.53 0.62
CA VAL A 48 -8.51 13.71 1.46
C VAL A 48 -7.34 13.69 2.45
N SER A 49 -6.51 14.72 2.39
CA SER A 49 -5.27 14.83 3.18
C SER A 49 -5.35 16.02 4.15
N ASN A 50 -4.51 16.01 5.18
CA ASN A 50 -4.40 17.09 6.16
C ASN A 50 -5.68 17.33 6.99
N VAL A 51 -6.42 16.26 7.25
CA VAL A 51 -7.58 16.25 8.13
C VAL A 51 -7.11 15.88 9.54
N PRO A 52 -7.43 16.68 10.58
CA PRO A 52 -7.11 16.33 11.96
C PRO A 52 -7.86 15.06 12.37
N GLU A 53 -7.13 14.07 12.89
CA GLU A 53 -7.72 12.81 13.36
C GLU A 53 -8.18 12.98 14.82
N ASN A 54 -9.49 12.88 15.06
CA ASN A 54 -10.06 12.79 16.40
C ASN A 54 -10.54 11.35 16.64
N SER A 55 -10.23 10.78 17.81
CA SER A 55 -10.59 9.37 18.13
C SER A 55 -12.09 9.12 18.24
N ASP A 56 -12.86 10.17 18.52
CA ASP A 56 -14.29 10.09 18.82
C ASP A 56 -15.18 10.50 17.63
N GLU A 57 -14.59 10.84 16.48
CA GLU A 57 -15.31 11.36 15.32
C GLU A 57 -15.39 10.31 14.20
N SER A 58 -16.59 10.16 13.62
CA SER A 58 -16.78 9.27 12.47
C SER A 58 -16.09 9.85 11.24
N THR A 59 -15.25 9.05 10.58
CA THR A 59 -14.60 9.45 9.33
C THR A 59 -15.62 9.84 8.26
N ASP A 60 -16.77 9.17 8.22
CA ASP A 60 -17.82 9.49 7.25
C ASP A 60 -18.39 10.89 7.44
N ASP A 61 -18.61 11.32 8.68
CA ASP A 61 -19.15 12.63 8.98
C ASP A 61 -18.19 13.74 8.55
N ILE A 62 -16.89 13.52 8.75
CA ILE A 62 -15.84 14.45 8.29
C ILE A 62 -15.85 14.56 6.77
N ILE A 63 -15.91 13.42 6.06
CA ILE A 63 -15.93 13.40 4.59
C ILE A 63 -17.20 14.07 4.04
N LEU A 64 -18.36 13.85 4.65
CA LEU A 64 -19.61 14.52 4.25
C LEU A 64 -19.55 16.03 4.49
N ASN A 65 -18.93 16.47 5.59
CA ASN A 65 -18.76 17.89 5.87
C ASN A 65 -17.83 18.55 4.84
N ILE A 66 -16.70 17.91 4.52
CA ILE A 66 -15.77 18.38 3.48
C ILE A 66 -16.46 18.41 2.11
N ALA A 67 -17.27 17.40 1.77
CA ALA A 67 -18.03 17.37 0.53
C ALA A 67 -19.03 18.54 0.45
N LYS A 68 -19.78 18.80 1.53
CA LYS A 68 -20.69 19.95 1.63
C LYS A 68 -19.96 21.29 1.49
N GLU A 69 -18.81 21.45 2.16
CA GLU A 69 -17.98 22.65 2.07
C GLU A 69 -17.46 22.89 0.65
N SER A 70 -17.16 21.82 -0.09
CA SER A 70 -16.77 21.90 -1.50
C SER A 70 -17.93 22.23 -2.46
N GLY A 71 -19.17 22.31 -1.96
CA GLY A 71 -20.38 22.54 -2.75
C GLY A 71 -20.94 21.27 -3.41
N SER A 72 -20.44 20.10 -3.04
CA SER A 72 -20.91 18.80 -3.54
C SER A 72 -21.98 18.22 -2.61
N ASN A 73 -23.15 17.89 -3.15
CA ASN A 73 -24.23 17.27 -2.38
C ASN A 73 -24.14 15.74 -2.47
N ILE A 74 -23.26 15.16 -1.66
CA ILE A 74 -23.02 13.71 -1.58
C ILE A 74 -23.75 13.16 -0.35
N ILE A 75 -24.42 12.02 -0.48
CA ILE A 75 -25.04 11.30 0.64
C ILE A 75 -24.23 10.04 0.98
N LEU A 76 -24.38 9.53 2.21
CA LEU A 76 -23.65 8.35 2.70
C LEU A 76 -23.76 7.13 1.76
N SER A 77 -24.90 6.94 1.11
CA SER A 77 -25.10 5.82 0.17
C SER A 77 -24.31 5.95 -1.13
N ASP A 78 -23.78 7.14 -1.43
CA ASP A 78 -22.91 7.35 -2.58
C ASP A 78 -21.45 6.95 -2.29
N ILE A 79 -21.13 6.67 -1.03
CA ILE A 79 -19.78 6.33 -0.56
C ILE A 79 -19.75 4.84 -0.22
N ASP A 80 -19.02 4.07 -1.02
CA ASP A 80 -18.83 2.63 -0.75
C ASP A 80 -17.98 2.37 0.50
N ARG A 81 -16.91 3.17 0.70
CA ARG A 81 -15.99 3.00 1.83
C ARG A 81 -15.10 4.24 2.04
N SER A 82 -14.86 4.59 3.29
CA SER A 82 -13.97 5.68 3.73
C SER A 82 -12.76 5.15 4.53
N PRO A 83 -11.81 4.42 3.90
CA PRO A 83 -10.70 3.85 4.64
C PRO A 83 -9.72 4.96 5.09
N GLN A 84 -9.59 5.16 6.41
CA GLN A 84 -8.47 5.91 6.97
C GLN A 84 -7.16 5.20 6.67
N LYS A 85 -6.20 5.94 6.11
CA LYS A 85 -4.87 5.42 5.80
C LYS A 85 -3.88 6.12 6.71
N TRP A 86 -3.26 5.36 7.60
CA TRP A 86 -2.19 5.90 8.45
C TRP A 86 -1.02 6.31 7.55
N THR A 87 -0.70 7.60 7.52
CA THR A 87 0.54 8.06 6.90
C THR A 87 1.62 8.06 7.96
N THR A 88 2.57 7.13 7.88
CA THR A 88 3.82 7.28 8.65
C THR A 88 4.55 8.47 8.05
N LYS A 89 4.73 9.55 8.83
CA LYS A 89 5.60 10.65 8.42
C LYS A 89 6.98 10.06 8.11
N LYS A 90 7.42 10.15 6.86
CA LYS A 90 8.85 9.98 6.55
C LYS A 90 9.54 11.24 7.07
N GLU A 91 10.27 11.06 8.16
CA GLU A 91 11.30 12.00 8.63
C GLU A 91 12.48 12.04 7.65
#